data_AF-A0A162JZA3-F1
#
_entry.id   AF-A0A162JZA3-F1
#
_cell.length_a   1.000
_cell.length_b   1.000
_cell.length_c   1.000
_cell.angle_alpha   90.00
_cell.angle_beta   90.00
_cell.angle_gamma   90.00
#
_symmetry.space_group_name_H-M   'P 1'
#
loop_
_entity.id
_entity.type
_entity.pdbx_description
1 polymer ?
#
loop_
_entity_poly.entity_id
_entity_poly.type
_entity_poly.pdbx_seq_one_letter_code
_entity_poly.pdbx_strand_id
1 'polypeptide(L)'
;MDVGISVLIANLVQIALHMGYHRDAKHFTSISPFAGEMRRRVWAMIVQLDFSISTQLGLPGVLRHSHVETSRPRNLFDYDFDEEATALPDSRPETEVTPILYVLAKLRLVSVGRKVVDIATDLQQCPYTELIEIDREISDARGSLPSSLRWKGLASALNAPSVTTLLTIWLHMITLQLKVILHKKFLDPAQCGQQYKHSRRTCLVAAMELLALQHLVEEEIQPGGLLCESRWRISSTFTNPFLLATSVLCFYLQSARKLTEDQETTSEDDQVEGVDTASVKDALKKSLAIWLRNCSQSREARKAAVAVHHILENPGASPDLETPINNFAVAPAEPLFNSATDVSYFPGALNRT
;
A
#
# COMPACT_ATOMS: atom_id res chain seq x y z
N MET A 1 -6.44 -13.39 10.45
CA MET A 1 -4.98 -13.43 10.36
C MET A 1 -4.39 -12.07 10.75
N ASP A 2 -4.99 -10.97 10.31
CA ASP A 2 -4.47 -9.61 10.49
C ASP A 2 -4.30 -9.13 11.93
N VAL A 3 -5.19 -9.52 12.86
CA VAL A 3 -5.06 -9.15 14.29
C VAL A 3 -3.78 -9.74 14.90
N GLY A 4 -3.45 -11.00 14.58
CA GLY A 4 -2.23 -11.65 15.07
C GLY A 4 -0.97 -10.96 14.58
N ILE A 5 -0.94 -10.58 13.30
CA ILE A 5 0.18 -9.81 12.72
C ILE A 5 0.32 -8.45 13.42
N SER A 6 -0.78 -7.75 13.69
CA SER A 6 -0.74 -6.47 14.40
C SER A 6 -0.14 -6.58 15.80
N VAL A 7 -0.47 -7.65 16.55
CA VAL A 7 0.07 -7.91 17.88
C VAL A 7 1.56 -8.19 17.81
N LEU A 8 2.02 -8.95 16.80
CA LEU A 8 3.44 -9.21 16.60
C LEU A 8 4.21 -7.93 16.26
N ILE A 9 3.68 -7.08 15.38
CA ILE A 9 4.30 -5.80 15.03
C ILE A 9 4.33 -4.85 16.23
N ALA A 10 3.25 -4.78 17.02
CA ALA A 10 3.23 -3.98 18.24
C ALA A 10 4.30 -4.44 19.23
N ASN A 11 4.45 -5.74 19.45
CA ASN A 11 5.51 -6.29 20.30
C ASN A 11 6.91 -6.00 19.74
N LEU A 12 7.11 -6.16 18.43
CA LEU A 12 8.37 -5.83 17.77
C LEU A 12 8.76 -4.36 17.99
N VAL A 13 7.80 -3.45 17.81
CA VAL A 13 7.98 -2.02 18.09
C VAL A 13 8.38 -1.80 19.55
N GLN A 14 7.66 -2.40 20.50
CA GLN A 14 7.97 -2.27 21.92
C GLN A 14 9.38 -2.79 22.26
N ILE A 15 9.77 -3.95 21.75
CA ILE A 15 11.12 -4.52 21.96
C ILE A 15 12.18 -3.56 21.42
N ALA A 16 12.01 -3.05 20.19
CA ALA A 16 12.97 -2.13 19.58
C ALA A 16 13.07 -0.79 20.35
N LEU A 17 11.95 -0.29 20.89
CA LEU A 17 11.94 0.87 21.77
C LEU A 17 12.74 0.61 23.05
N HIS A 18 12.52 -0.53 23.71
CA HIS A 18 13.28 -0.93 24.91
C HIS A 18 14.78 -1.09 24.64
N MET A 19 15.14 -1.59 23.46
CA MET A 19 16.54 -1.70 23.03
C MET A 19 17.16 -0.37 22.56
N GLY A 20 16.38 0.71 22.54
CA GLY A 20 16.87 2.06 22.22
C GLY A 20 16.99 2.37 20.72
N TYR A 21 16.36 1.61 19.82
CA TYR A 21 16.50 1.80 18.36
C TYR A 21 15.90 3.12 17.84
N HIS A 22 15.04 3.76 18.63
CA HIS A 22 14.45 5.07 18.36
C HIS A 22 15.40 6.25 18.63
N ARG A 23 16.56 5.99 19.25
CA ARG A 23 17.60 6.98 19.51
C ARG A 23 18.76 6.71 18.57
N ASP A 24 19.28 7.76 17.93
CA ASP A 24 20.37 7.58 16.99
C ASP A 24 21.65 7.11 17.69
N ALA A 25 22.30 6.08 17.15
CA ALA A 25 23.55 5.53 17.64
C ALA A 25 24.67 6.57 17.79
N LYS A 26 24.63 7.67 17.01
CA LYS A 26 25.62 8.77 17.08
C LYS A 26 25.70 9.43 18.47
N HIS A 27 24.69 9.25 19.32
CA HIS A 27 24.67 9.78 20.68
C HIS A 27 25.34 8.86 21.71
N PHE A 28 25.84 7.69 21.30
CA PHE A 28 26.42 6.68 22.17
C PHE A 28 27.84 6.33 21.72
N THR A 29 28.83 6.57 22.59
CA THR A 29 30.24 6.29 22.30
C THR A 29 30.57 4.79 22.31
N SER A 30 29.73 3.97 22.94
CA SER A 30 29.91 2.51 23.04
C SER A 30 29.40 1.75 21.81
N ILE A 31 28.73 2.42 20.87
CA ILE A 31 28.17 1.78 19.68
C ILE A 31 29.09 2.05 18.49
N SER A 32 29.60 0.99 17.86
CA SER A 32 30.44 1.13 16.66
C SER A 32 29.65 1.73 15.48
N PRO A 33 30.31 2.37 14.52
CA PRO A 33 29.66 2.89 13.32
C PRO A 33 28.86 1.84 12.56
N PHE A 34 29.40 0.62 12.41
CA PHE A 34 28.72 -0.53 11.83
C PHE A 34 27.43 -0.87 12.57
N ALA A 35 27.51 -1.08 13.89
CA ALA A 35 26.35 -1.44 14.70
C ALA A 35 25.29 -0.32 14.68
N GLY A 36 25.72 0.93 14.66
CA GLY A 36 24.84 2.08 14.52
C GLY A 36 24.07 2.08 13.20
N GLU A 37 24.73 1.80 12.08
CA GLU A 37 24.07 1.70 10.77
C GLU A 37 23.13 0.50 10.69
N MET A 38 23.53 -0.66 11.20
CA MET A 38 22.65 -1.83 11.28
C MET A 38 21.38 -1.54 12.10
N ARG A 39 21.52 -0.82 13.22
CA ARG A 39 20.37 -0.36 14.02
C ARG A 39 19.44 0.57 13.23
N ARG A 40 19.99 1.53 12.47
CA ARG A 40 19.20 2.43 11.61
C ARG A 40 18.42 1.66 10.54
N ARG A 41 19.06 0.67 9.90
CA ARG A 41 18.42 -0.18 8.87
C ARG A 41 17.27 -1.01 9.45
N VAL A 42 17.49 -1.67 10.59
CA VAL A 42 16.43 -2.42 11.30
C VAL A 42 15.29 -1.50 11.73
N TRP A 43 15.61 -0.35 12.33
CA TRP A 43 14.62 0.63 12.75
C TRP A 43 13.77 1.12 11.58
N ALA A 44 14.39 1.43 10.44
CA ALA A 44 13.70 1.82 9.21
C ALA A 44 12.69 0.76 8.73
N MET A 45 13.01 -0.53 8.88
CA MET A 45 12.09 -1.61 8.54
C MET A 45 10.92 -1.68 9.52
N ILE A 46 11.16 -1.55 10.82
CA ILE A 46 10.12 -1.53 11.86
C ILE A 46 9.13 -0.38 11.61
N VAL A 47 9.64 0.82 11.31
CA VAL A 47 8.81 2.00 10.99
C VAL A 47 7.91 1.75 9.79
N GLN A 48 8.41 1.05 8.76
CA GLN A 48 7.61 0.71 7.58
C GLN A 48 6.56 -0.37 7.86
N LEU A 49 6.89 -1.36 8.69
CA LEU A 49 5.97 -2.43 9.07
C LEU A 49 4.82 -1.90 9.91
N ASP A 50 5.12 -1.09 10.94
CA ASP A 50 4.12 -0.37 11.76
C ASP A 50 3.18 0.45 10.88
N PHE A 51 3.73 1.24 9.94
CA PHE A 51 2.91 2.01 9.01
C PHE A 51 2.02 1.12 8.12
N SER A 52 2.58 0.04 7.56
CA SER A 52 1.85 -0.83 6.64
C SER A 52 0.68 -1.53 7.33
N ILE A 53 0.88 -2.04 8.55
CA ILE A 53 -0.19 -2.75 9.28
C ILE A 53 -1.26 -1.80 9.82
N SER A 54 -0.87 -0.63 10.34
CA SER A 54 -1.81 0.39 10.82
C SER A 54 -2.70 0.91 9.69
N THR A 55 -2.10 1.14 8.51
CA THR A 55 -2.84 1.52 7.31
C THR A 55 -3.82 0.41 6.87
N GLN A 56 -3.37 -0.85 6.88
CA GLN A 56 -4.21 -1.99 6.51
C GLN A 56 -5.44 -2.16 7.43
N LEU A 57 -5.26 -1.89 8.73
CA LEU A 57 -6.32 -2.02 9.73
C LEU A 57 -7.18 -0.75 9.88
N GLY A 58 -6.75 0.38 9.31
CA GLY A 58 -7.38 1.68 9.53
C GLY A 58 -7.27 2.15 10.99
N LEU A 59 -6.17 1.81 11.66
CA LEU A 59 -5.88 2.17 13.05
C LEU A 59 -4.66 3.09 13.13
N PRO A 60 -4.52 3.89 14.20
CA PRO A 60 -3.29 4.63 14.44
C PRO A 60 -2.05 3.73 14.53
N GLY A 61 -0.89 4.30 14.21
CA GLY A 61 0.42 3.67 14.44
C GLY A 61 0.71 3.40 15.92
N VAL A 62 1.48 2.36 16.23
CA VAL A 62 2.04 2.18 17.58
C VAL A 62 3.12 3.24 17.84
N LEU A 63 3.86 3.61 16.79
CA LEU A 63 4.93 4.61 16.87
C LEU A 63 4.39 6.03 16.82
N ARG A 64 4.74 6.82 17.84
CA ARG A 64 4.56 8.28 17.85
C ARG A 64 5.83 8.96 17.35
N HIS A 65 5.70 9.85 16.37
CA HIS A 65 6.84 10.55 15.76
C HIS A 65 7.64 11.39 16.76
N SER A 66 6.99 11.91 17.81
CA SER A 66 7.64 12.74 18.83
C SER A 66 8.73 12.03 19.63
N HIS A 67 8.80 10.69 19.58
CA HIS A 67 9.75 9.90 20.36
C HIS A 67 10.87 9.29 19.51
N VAL A 68 11.06 9.76 18.27
CA VAL A 68 12.04 9.19 17.34
C VAL A 68 13.08 10.22 16.95
N GLU A 69 14.34 9.91 17.23
CA GLU A 69 15.52 10.75 16.91
C GLU A 69 16.46 10.06 15.91
N THR A 70 16.20 8.81 15.56
CA THR A 70 17.03 8.01 14.65
C THR A 70 17.06 8.59 13.24
N SER A 71 18.27 8.86 12.74
CA SER A 71 18.48 9.29 11.36
C SER A 71 18.17 8.17 10.37
N ARG A 72 17.88 8.52 9.11
CA ARG A 72 17.71 7.54 8.04
C ARG A 72 19.03 6.77 7.79
N PRO A 73 18.97 5.49 7.35
CA PRO A 73 20.17 4.75 6.96
C PRO A 73 20.88 5.41 5.78
N ARG A 74 22.17 5.12 5.58
CA ARG A 74 22.95 5.60 4.43
C ARG A 74 22.71 4.69 3.22
N ASN A 75 22.68 5.29 2.02
CA ASN A 75 22.60 4.54 0.77
C ASN A 75 23.94 3.84 0.50
N LEU A 76 24.14 2.66 1.08
CA LEU A 76 25.38 1.88 1.02
C LEU A 76 25.05 0.41 0.70
N PHE A 77 25.91 -0.26 -0.05
CA PHE A 77 25.90 -1.70 -0.17
C PHE A 77 26.41 -2.36 1.12
N ASP A 78 26.09 -3.64 1.30
CA ASP A 78 26.53 -4.41 2.47
C ASP A 78 28.04 -4.66 2.48
N TYR A 79 28.70 -4.54 1.32
CA TYR A 79 30.15 -4.67 1.18
C TYR A 79 30.90 -3.33 1.26
N ASP A 80 30.21 -2.20 1.45
CA ASP A 80 30.87 -0.89 1.55
C ASP A 80 31.53 -0.65 2.93
N PHE A 81 31.12 -1.40 3.95
CA PHE A 81 31.60 -1.29 5.32
C PHE A 81 31.35 -2.59 6.09
N ASP A 82 32.13 -2.83 7.13
CA ASP A 82 32.06 -4.03 7.96
C ASP A 82 32.22 -3.69 9.45
N GLU A 83 32.35 -4.70 10.30
CA GLU A 83 32.47 -4.56 11.75
C GLU A 83 33.73 -3.79 12.20
N GLU A 84 34.76 -3.74 11.36
CA GLU A 84 36.04 -3.06 11.63
C GLU A 84 35.98 -1.55 11.28
N ALA A 85 34.90 -1.09 10.65
CA ALA A 85 34.73 0.30 10.24
C ALA A 85 34.78 1.27 11.43
N THR A 86 35.78 2.14 11.43
CA THR A 86 35.94 3.24 12.43
C THR A 86 35.11 4.47 12.09
N ALA A 87 34.63 4.59 10.85
CA ALA A 87 33.65 5.56 10.40
C ALA A 87 32.82 4.98 9.25
N LEU A 88 31.59 5.49 9.05
CA LEU A 88 30.78 5.11 7.91
C LEU A 88 31.21 5.88 6.65
N PRO A 89 31.28 5.22 5.48
CA PRO A 89 31.42 5.90 4.20
C PRO A 89 30.26 6.86 3.94
N ASP A 90 30.52 7.89 3.13
CA ASP A 90 29.46 8.80 2.71
C ASP A 90 28.36 8.06 1.93
N SER A 91 27.13 8.53 2.09
CA SER A 91 25.98 7.95 1.37
C SER A 91 26.19 8.10 -0.13
N ARG A 92 26.05 6.99 -0.88
CA ARG A 92 26.11 7.01 -2.34
C ARG A 92 24.97 7.87 -2.93
N PRO A 93 25.19 8.51 -4.08
CA PRO A 93 24.15 9.28 -4.75
C PRO A 93 22.95 8.41 -5.11
N GLU A 94 21.75 8.98 -5.13
CA GLU A 94 20.51 8.23 -5.41
C GLU A 94 20.33 7.80 -6.87
N THR A 95 21.28 8.19 -7.73
CA THR A 95 21.44 7.62 -9.07
C THR A 95 21.96 6.18 -9.02
N GLU A 96 22.59 5.79 -7.91
CA GLU A 96 23.10 4.44 -7.70
C GLU A 96 22.11 3.60 -6.87
N VAL A 97 21.63 2.52 -7.48
CA VAL A 97 20.59 1.66 -6.92
C VAL A 97 21.22 0.63 -5.97
N THR A 98 21.26 0.97 -4.69
CA THR A 98 21.57 0.00 -3.62
C THR A 98 20.29 -0.64 -3.07
N PRO A 99 20.37 -1.77 -2.33
CA PRO A 99 19.22 -2.33 -1.62
C PRO A 99 18.55 -1.34 -0.64
N ILE A 100 19.31 -0.41 -0.07
CA ILE A 100 18.81 0.59 0.88
C ILE A 100 18.08 1.74 0.17
N LEU A 101 18.33 1.98 -1.12
CA LEU A 101 17.68 3.08 -1.85
C LEU A 101 16.15 2.95 -1.84
N TYR A 102 15.62 1.72 -2.01
CA TYR A 102 14.18 1.47 -1.93
C TYR A 102 13.62 1.78 -0.53
N VAL A 103 14.35 1.40 0.53
CA VAL A 103 13.98 1.68 1.93
C VAL A 103 13.87 3.20 2.13
N LEU A 104 14.85 3.97 1.64
CA LEU A 104 14.84 5.43 1.74
C LEU A 104 13.68 6.06 0.96
N ALA A 105 13.45 5.61 -0.27
CA ALA A 105 12.33 6.04 -1.11
C ALA A 105 10.98 5.79 -0.42
N LYS A 106 10.79 4.58 0.13
CA LYS A 106 9.57 4.22 0.85
C LYS A 106 9.41 5.04 2.13
N LEU A 107 10.48 5.29 2.88
CA LEU A 107 10.43 6.12 4.09
C LEU A 107 9.96 7.56 3.82
N ARG A 108 10.22 8.13 2.62
CA ARG A 108 9.67 9.44 2.23
C ARG A 108 8.15 9.41 2.18
N LEU A 109 7.60 8.39 1.52
CA LEU A 109 6.14 8.20 1.43
C LEU A 109 5.52 7.88 2.79
N VAL A 110 6.17 7.02 3.59
CA VAL A 110 5.71 6.68 4.96
C VAL A 110 5.68 7.92 5.86
N SER A 111 6.64 8.83 5.72
CA SER A 111 6.68 10.06 6.53
C SER A 111 5.43 10.92 6.33
N VAL A 112 4.99 11.09 5.08
CA VAL A 112 3.74 11.82 4.77
C VAL A 112 2.53 10.96 5.09
N GLY A 113 2.61 9.66 4.80
CA GLY A 113 1.53 8.70 5.06
C GLY A 113 1.12 8.63 6.52
N ARG A 114 2.04 8.80 7.46
CA ARG A 114 1.70 8.87 8.90
C ARG A 114 0.77 10.05 9.19
N LYS A 115 1.03 11.24 8.65
CA LYS A 115 0.14 12.40 8.78
C LYS A 115 -1.25 12.12 8.20
N VAL A 116 -1.30 11.43 7.05
CA VAL A 116 -2.56 11.03 6.41
C VAL A 116 -3.36 10.07 7.30
N VAL A 117 -2.70 9.06 7.88
CA VAL A 117 -3.34 8.11 8.80
C VAL A 117 -3.82 8.80 10.07
N ASP A 118 -3.02 9.71 10.63
CA ASP A 118 -3.40 10.48 11.82
C ASP A 118 -4.70 11.27 11.54
N ILE A 119 -4.79 12.00 10.42
CA ILE A 119 -6.02 12.73 10.04
C ILE A 119 -7.19 11.81 9.71
N ALA A 120 -6.93 10.65 9.13
CA ALA A 120 -7.98 9.69 8.77
C ALA A 120 -8.55 8.96 9.99
N THR A 121 -7.80 8.91 11.10
CA THR A 121 -8.18 8.24 12.34
C THR A 121 -8.57 9.21 13.46
N ASP A 122 -8.23 10.49 13.33
CA ASP A 122 -8.68 11.54 14.23
C ASP A 122 -10.20 11.75 14.13
N LEU A 123 -10.82 11.97 15.29
CA LEU A 123 -12.23 12.29 15.42
C LEU A 123 -12.50 13.77 15.12
N GLN A 124 -11.48 14.61 15.19
CA GLN A 124 -11.57 16.04 14.89
C GLN A 124 -11.54 16.30 13.38
N GLN A 125 -12.30 17.32 12.95
CA GLN A 125 -12.31 17.72 11.54
C GLN A 125 -11.02 18.49 11.22
N CYS A 126 -10.13 17.86 10.46
CA CYS A 126 -9.00 18.55 9.82
C CYS A 126 -9.53 19.61 8.83
N PRO A 127 -9.09 20.89 8.95
CA PRO A 127 -9.41 21.95 7.99
C PRO A 127 -9.07 21.57 6.56
N TYR A 128 -9.88 22.01 5.61
CA TYR A 128 -9.69 21.66 4.21
C TYR A 128 -8.35 22.15 3.64
N THR A 129 -7.87 23.30 4.10
CA THR A 129 -6.57 23.87 3.69
C THR A 129 -5.40 22.96 4.09
N GLU A 130 -5.40 22.43 5.31
CA GLU A 130 -4.39 21.50 5.80
C GLU A 130 -4.43 20.18 4.99
N LEU A 131 -5.62 19.71 4.66
CA LEU A 131 -5.78 18.51 3.83
C LEU A 131 -5.15 18.67 2.43
N ILE A 132 -5.32 19.83 1.79
CA ILE A 132 -4.73 20.12 0.49
C ILE A 132 -3.21 20.25 0.59
N GLU A 133 -2.68 20.84 1.67
CA GLU A 133 -1.23 20.86 1.91
C GLU A 133 -0.66 19.46 2.03
N ILE A 134 -1.36 18.53 2.68
CA ILE A 134 -0.92 17.14 2.78
C ILE A 134 -1.01 16.42 1.43
N ASP A 135 -2.02 16.67 0.59
CA ASP A 135 -2.04 16.13 -0.78
C ASP A 135 -0.86 16.65 -1.63
N ARG A 136 -0.46 17.92 -1.41
CA ARG A 136 0.75 18.48 -2.02
C ARG A 136 2.00 17.77 -1.50
N GLU A 137 2.12 17.54 -0.19
CA GLU A 137 3.23 16.78 0.39
C GLU A 137 3.32 15.34 -0.18
N ILE A 138 2.19 14.66 -0.41
CA ILE A 138 2.18 13.34 -1.06
C ILE A 138 2.78 13.44 -2.47
N SER A 139 2.36 14.46 -3.22
CA SER A 139 2.79 14.71 -4.60
C SER A 139 4.27 15.07 -4.67
N ASP A 140 4.76 15.88 -3.73
CA ASP A 140 6.16 16.26 -3.59
C ASP A 140 7.03 15.06 -3.18
N ALA A 141 6.57 14.24 -2.23
CA ALA A 141 7.25 13.02 -1.82
C ALA A 141 7.41 12.05 -3.01
N ARG A 142 6.36 11.86 -3.81
CA ARG A 142 6.42 11.11 -5.08
C ARG A 142 7.38 11.73 -6.09
N GLY A 143 7.35 13.06 -6.23
CA GLY A 143 8.24 13.81 -7.12
C GLY A 143 9.72 13.70 -6.75
N SER A 144 10.01 13.56 -5.45
CA SER A 144 11.36 13.38 -4.90
C SER A 144 11.92 11.96 -5.03
N LEU A 145 11.13 10.99 -5.52
CA LEU A 145 11.61 9.63 -5.70
C LEU A 145 12.66 9.56 -6.83
N PRO A 146 13.73 8.75 -6.67
CA PRO A 146 14.72 8.52 -7.72
C PRO A 146 14.09 8.04 -9.02
N SER A 147 14.65 8.42 -10.16
CA SER A 147 14.09 8.07 -11.48
C SER A 147 14.05 6.57 -11.77
N SER A 148 14.92 5.79 -11.10
CA SER A 148 14.97 4.33 -11.14
C SER A 148 13.86 3.66 -10.31
N LEU A 149 13.28 4.38 -9.35
CA LEU A 149 12.23 3.89 -8.44
C LEU A 149 10.85 4.49 -8.73
N ARG A 150 10.73 5.27 -9.80
CA ARG A 150 9.45 5.86 -10.24
C ARG A 150 8.78 4.97 -11.26
N TRP A 151 7.54 4.59 -11.01
CA TRP A 151 6.71 3.91 -12.00
C TRP A 151 6.46 4.82 -13.21
N LYS A 152 6.75 4.31 -14.42
CA LYS A 152 6.59 5.02 -15.70
C LYS A 152 5.74 4.22 -16.70
N GLY A 153 5.00 3.22 -16.23
CA GLY A 153 4.23 2.31 -17.06
C GLY A 153 5.04 1.09 -17.55
N LEU A 154 4.30 0.13 -18.11
CA LEU A 154 4.82 -1.18 -18.51
C LEU A 154 5.93 -1.10 -19.56
N ALA A 155 5.79 -0.20 -20.55
CA ALA A 155 6.78 -0.05 -21.62
C ALA A 155 8.18 0.32 -21.09
N SER A 156 8.26 1.10 -20.01
CA SER A 156 9.54 1.45 -19.38
C SER A 156 10.14 0.31 -18.55
N ALA A 157 9.34 -0.70 -18.21
CA ALA A 157 9.71 -1.82 -17.36
C ALA A 157 10.25 -3.03 -18.14
N LEU A 158 10.08 -3.08 -19.47
CA LEU A 158 10.45 -4.23 -20.30
C LEU A 158 11.93 -4.62 -20.21
N ASN A 159 12.81 -3.65 -19.93
CA ASN A 159 14.26 -3.87 -19.82
C ASN A 159 14.75 -3.88 -18.36
N ALA A 160 13.85 -3.78 -17.39
CA ALA A 160 14.19 -3.73 -15.97
C ALA A 160 14.01 -5.11 -15.32
N PRO A 161 14.81 -5.47 -14.31
CA PRO A 161 14.61 -6.69 -13.54
C PRO A 161 13.20 -6.73 -12.92
N SER A 162 12.60 -7.92 -12.87
CA SER A 162 11.23 -8.15 -12.35
C SER A 162 11.03 -7.56 -10.96
N VAL A 163 12.02 -7.75 -10.07
CA VAL A 163 12.02 -7.19 -8.71
C VAL A 163 12.00 -5.67 -8.73
N THR A 164 12.85 -5.01 -9.52
CA THR A 164 12.88 -3.54 -9.60
C THR A 164 11.56 -2.98 -10.10
N THR A 165 10.99 -3.58 -11.14
CA THR A 165 9.66 -3.24 -11.65
C THR A 165 8.61 -3.34 -10.57
N LEU A 166 8.56 -4.46 -9.83
CA LEU A 166 7.64 -4.66 -8.72
C LEU A 166 7.79 -3.57 -7.64
N LEU A 167 9.01 -3.23 -7.24
CA LEU A 167 9.29 -2.19 -6.25
C LEU A 167 8.79 -0.81 -6.72
N THR A 168 8.93 -0.47 -8.00
CA THR A 168 8.41 0.81 -8.54
C THR A 168 6.89 0.87 -8.54
N ILE A 169 6.22 -0.25 -8.89
CA ILE A 169 4.76 -0.38 -8.79
C ILE A 169 4.33 -0.21 -7.33
N TRP A 170 5.06 -0.79 -6.38
CA TRP A 170 4.75 -0.70 -4.95
C TRP A 170 4.80 0.74 -4.42
N LEU A 171 5.83 1.51 -4.77
CA LEU A 171 5.92 2.92 -4.37
C LEU A 171 4.80 3.78 -4.98
N HIS A 172 4.44 3.49 -6.24
CA HIS A 172 3.33 4.16 -6.91
C HIS A 172 1.99 3.83 -6.25
N MET A 173 1.76 2.54 -5.95
CA MET A 173 0.57 2.07 -5.25
C MET A 173 0.43 2.70 -3.85
N ILE A 174 1.52 2.83 -3.09
CA ILE A 174 1.50 3.53 -1.79
C ILE A 174 1.02 4.97 -2.00
N THR A 175 1.54 5.68 -3.01
CA THR A 175 1.12 7.07 -3.29
C THR A 175 -0.38 7.17 -3.56
N LEU A 176 -0.91 6.28 -4.41
CA LEU A 176 -2.34 6.25 -4.72
C LEU A 176 -3.18 5.90 -3.49
N GLN A 177 -2.72 4.93 -2.69
CA GLN A 177 -3.38 4.54 -1.44
C GLN A 177 -3.49 5.73 -0.47
N LEU A 178 -2.42 6.52 -0.31
CA LEU A 178 -2.45 7.72 0.53
C LEU A 178 -3.49 8.73 0.05
N LYS A 179 -3.58 8.99 -1.26
CA LYS A 179 -4.60 9.88 -1.83
C LYS A 179 -6.01 9.38 -1.55
N VAL A 180 -6.26 8.08 -1.73
CA VAL A 180 -7.57 7.49 -1.43
C VAL A 180 -7.92 7.64 0.05
N ILE A 181 -6.99 7.32 0.97
CA ILE A 181 -7.24 7.43 2.41
C ILE A 181 -7.54 8.89 2.81
N LEU A 182 -6.79 9.84 2.28
CA LEU A 182 -6.94 11.26 2.59
C LEU A 182 -8.30 11.81 2.12
N HIS A 183 -8.73 11.45 0.91
CA HIS A 183 -9.88 12.09 0.26
C HIS A 183 -11.20 11.31 0.36
N LYS A 184 -11.19 10.01 0.71
CA LYS A 184 -12.42 9.19 0.70
C LYS A 184 -13.56 9.71 1.57
N LYS A 185 -13.27 10.44 2.66
CA LYS A 185 -14.29 11.01 3.56
C LYS A 185 -15.21 12.02 2.88
N PHE A 186 -14.74 12.66 1.80
CA PHE A 186 -15.52 13.65 1.04
C PHE A 186 -16.45 13.03 0.00
N LEU A 187 -16.47 11.70 -0.14
CA LEU A 187 -17.44 11.00 -0.97
C LEU A 187 -18.81 10.89 -0.30
N ASP A 188 -18.87 11.08 1.02
CA ASP A 188 -20.13 11.06 1.77
C ASP A 188 -21.04 12.22 1.32
N PRO A 189 -22.28 11.96 0.88
CA PRO A 189 -23.26 12.99 0.54
C PRO A 189 -23.48 14.04 1.63
N ALA A 190 -23.34 13.67 2.92
CA ALA A 190 -23.46 14.60 4.04
C ALA A 190 -22.39 15.71 4.04
N GLN A 191 -21.26 15.47 3.36
CA GLN A 191 -20.15 16.42 3.20
C GLN A 191 -20.10 17.01 1.79
N CYS A 192 -21.16 16.92 0.99
CA CYS A 192 -21.18 17.28 -0.43
C CYS A 192 -21.29 18.80 -0.68
N GLY A 193 -20.31 19.57 -0.22
CA GLY A 193 -20.11 20.94 -0.67
C GLY A 193 -19.47 20.99 -2.06
N GLN A 194 -19.86 21.98 -2.88
CA GLN A 194 -19.22 22.28 -4.17
C GLN A 194 -17.70 22.44 -4.04
N GLN A 195 -17.24 22.95 -2.89
CA GLN A 195 -15.83 23.17 -2.55
C GLN A 195 -14.99 21.89 -2.48
N TYR A 196 -15.60 20.70 -2.36
CA TYR A 196 -14.88 19.42 -2.24
C TYR A 196 -14.85 18.60 -3.53
N LYS A 197 -15.31 19.16 -4.66
CA LYS A 197 -15.27 18.50 -5.98
C LYS A 197 -13.87 18.00 -6.35
N HIS A 198 -12.83 18.76 -6.00
CA HIS A 198 -11.44 18.34 -6.20
C HIS A 198 -11.11 17.05 -5.44
N SER A 199 -11.42 16.99 -4.14
CA SER A 199 -11.14 15.80 -3.32
C SER A 199 -11.85 14.56 -3.83
N ARG A 200 -13.14 14.67 -4.19
CA ARG A 200 -13.90 13.54 -4.73
C ARG A 200 -13.28 13.01 -6.00
N ARG A 201 -12.97 13.91 -6.94
CA ARG A 201 -12.27 13.56 -8.19
C ARG A 201 -10.92 12.87 -7.92
N THR A 202 -10.09 13.45 -7.07
CA THR A 202 -8.77 12.89 -6.73
C THR A 202 -8.89 11.49 -6.13
N CYS A 203 -9.87 11.28 -5.23
CA CYS A 203 -10.14 9.98 -4.64
C CYS A 203 -10.56 8.94 -5.69
N LEU A 204 -11.51 9.28 -6.56
CA LEU A 204 -12.04 8.37 -7.58
C LEU A 204 -10.98 8.02 -8.62
N VAL A 205 -10.22 9.01 -9.11
CA VAL A 205 -9.13 8.77 -10.06
C VAL A 205 -8.07 7.85 -9.45
N ALA A 206 -7.66 8.10 -8.19
CA ALA A 206 -6.68 7.26 -7.52
C ALA A 206 -7.19 5.81 -7.29
N ALA A 207 -8.48 5.65 -6.93
CA ALA A 207 -9.08 4.33 -6.76
C ALA A 207 -9.19 3.57 -8.09
N MET A 208 -9.56 4.24 -9.18
CA MET A 208 -9.58 3.66 -10.52
C MET A 208 -8.19 3.23 -10.97
N GLU A 209 -7.17 4.05 -10.71
CA GLU A 209 -5.78 3.72 -11.05
C GLU A 209 -5.25 2.55 -10.21
N LEU A 210 -5.63 2.43 -8.94
CA LEU A 210 -5.33 1.25 -8.12
C LEU A 210 -5.94 -0.02 -8.70
N LEU A 211 -7.21 0.02 -9.16
CA LEU A 211 -7.79 -1.15 -9.83
C LEU A 211 -7.10 -1.43 -11.18
N ALA A 212 -6.71 -0.41 -11.96
CA ALA A 212 -5.95 -0.64 -13.18
C ALA A 212 -4.61 -1.35 -12.89
N LEU A 213 -3.91 -0.96 -11.81
CA LEU A 213 -2.71 -1.66 -11.35
C LEU A 213 -2.99 -3.09 -10.87
N GLN A 214 -4.15 -3.34 -10.24
CA GLN A 214 -4.55 -4.70 -9.86
C GLN A 214 -4.57 -5.62 -11.09
N HIS A 215 -5.20 -5.17 -12.18
CA HIS A 215 -5.29 -5.93 -13.43
C HIS A 215 -3.90 -6.15 -14.04
N LEU A 216 -3.11 -5.09 -14.14
CA LEU A 216 -1.74 -5.17 -14.67
C LEU A 216 -0.91 -6.16 -13.87
N VAL A 217 -0.91 -6.08 -12.55
CA VAL A 217 -0.12 -7.02 -11.74
C VAL A 217 -0.62 -8.44 -11.90
N GLU A 218 -1.93 -8.64 -11.95
CA GLU A 218 -2.52 -9.96 -12.12
C GLU A 218 -2.21 -10.60 -13.47
N GLU A 219 -2.12 -9.81 -14.54
CA GLU A 219 -1.67 -10.27 -15.86
C GLU A 219 -0.17 -10.59 -15.86
N GLU A 220 0.64 -9.69 -15.31
CA GLU A 220 2.10 -9.81 -15.35
C GLU A 220 2.66 -10.90 -14.42
N ILE A 221 1.88 -11.42 -13.47
CA ILE A 221 2.29 -12.53 -12.60
C ILE A 221 2.00 -13.90 -13.22
N GLN A 222 1.20 -13.96 -14.29
CA GLN A 222 0.94 -15.20 -15.00
C GLN A 222 2.20 -15.71 -15.71
N PRO A 223 2.25 -17.01 -16.08
CA PRO A 223 3.37 -17.56 -16.84
C PRO A 223 3.64 -16.74 -18.10
N GLY A 224 4.88 -16.25 -18.24
CA GLY A 224 5.30 -15.41 -19.37
C GLY A 224 5.18 -13.90 -19.15
N GLY A 225 4.59 -13.45 -18.03
CA GLY A 225 4.57 -12.05 -17.65
C GLY A 225 5.86 -11.57 -16.96
N LEU A 226 6.07 -10.26 -16.91
CA LEU A 226 7.28 -9.62 -16.36
C LEU A 226 7.48 -9.86 -14.86
N LEU A 227 6.40 -10.14 -14.12
CA LEU A 227 6.42 -10.32 -12.67
C LEU A 227 6.33 -11.78 -12.25
N CYS A 228 6.30 -12.73 -13.19
CA CYS A 228 6.16 -14.16 -12.93
C CYS A 228 7.20 -14.69 -11.92
N GLU A 229 8.48 -14.33 -12.08
CA GLU A 229 9.56 -14.74 -11.17
C GLU A 229 9.43 -14.16 -9.76
N SER A 230 8.78 -13.00 -9.66
CA SER A 230 8.58 -12.27 -8.41
C SER A 230 7.19 -12.50 -7.79
N ARG A 231 6.39 -13.44 -8.32
CA ARG A 231 5.01 -13.71 -7.85
C ARG A 231 4.93 -13.99 -6.35
N TRP A 232 5.92 -14.68 -5.80
CA TRP A 232 5.96 -15.08 -4.39
C TRP A 232 6.12 -13.88 -3.44
N ARG A 233 6.54 -12.72 -3.96
CA ARG A 233 6.65 -11.47 -3.20
C ARG A 233 5.31 -10.75 -3.01
N ILE A 234 4.26 -11.19 -3.71
CA ILE A 234 2.92 -10.61 -3.62
C ILE A 234 2.23 -11.21 -2.40
N SER A 235 2.15 -10.42 -1.33
CA SER A 235 1.53 -10.78 -0.06
C SER A 235 0.16 -10.11 0.12
N SER A 236 -0.54 -10.41 1.21
CA SER A 236 -1.81 -9.75 1.56
C SER A 236 -1.71 -8.23 1.72
N THR A 237 -0.55 -7.71 2.11
CA THR A 237 -0.26 -6.26 2.15
C THR A 237 -0.40 -5.63 0.77
N PHE A 238 -0.13 -6.40 -0.30
CA PHE A 238 -0.30 -5.97 -1.67
C PHE A 238 -1.78 -5.90 -2.09
N THR A 239 -2.62 -6.72 -1.47
CA THR A 239 -4.06 -6.82 -1.77
C THR A 239 -4.89 -5.72 -1.12
N ASN A 240 -4.47 -5.21 0.05
CA ASN A 240 -5.24 -4.24 0.83
C ASN A 240 -5.58 -2.92 0.08
N PRO A 241 -4.65 -2.27 -0.66
CA PRO A 241 -4.96 -1.08 -1.43
C PRO A 241 -6.05 -1.33 -2.50
N PHE A 242 -6.07 -2.52 -3.09
CA PHE A 242 -7.10 -2.89 -4.07
C PHE A 242 -8.47 -3.06 -3.41
N LEU A 243 -8.53 -3.71 -2.24
CA LEU A 243 -9.77 -3.82 -1.46
C LEU A 243 -10.31 -2.44 -1.06
N LEU A 244 -9.42 -1.52 -0.64
CA LEU A 244 -9.79 -0.15 -0.35
C LEU A 244 -10.37 0.54 -1.58
N ALA A 245 -9.69 0.47 -2.72
CA ALA A 245 -10.17 1.04 -3.98
C ALA A 245 -11.53 0.46 -4.42
N THR A 246 -11.70 -0.87 -4.36
CA THR A 246 -12.97 -1.54 -4.61
C THR A 246 -14.07 -1.01 -3.70
N SER A 247 -13.83 -0.92 -2.38
CA SER A 247 -14.83 -0.43 -1.42
C SER A 247 -15.26 1.03 -1.68
N VAL A 248 -14.31 1.88 -2.05
CA VAL A 248 -14.54 3.30 -2.35
C VAL A 248 -15.40 3.47 -3.60
N LEU A 249 -15.08 2.73 -4.67
CA LEU A 249 -15.84 2.79 -5.92
C LEU A 249 -17.24 2.18 -5.77
N CYS A 250 -17.36 1.12 -4.98
CA CYS A 250 -18.63 0.55 -4.57
C CYS A 250 -19.51 1.56 -3.82
N PHE A 251 -18.94 2.27 -2.84
CA PHE A 251 -19.62 3.32 -2.09
C PHE A 251 -20.05 4.50 -2.99
N TYR A 252 -19.19 4.92 -3.92
CA TYR A 252 -19.51 5.94 -4.91
C TYR A 252 -20.74 5.56 -5.76
N LEU A 253 -20.77 4.33 -6.31
CA LEU A 253 -21.92 3.87 -7.10
C LEU A 253 -23.21 3.80 -6.28
N GLN A 254 -23.14 3.40 -5.01
CA GLN A 254 -24.31 3.41 -4.12
C GLN A 254 -24.81 4.83 -3.84
N SER A 255 -23.89 5.76 -3.61
CA SER A 255 -24.22 7.16 -3.31
C SER A 255 -24.83 7.87 -4.51
N ALA A 256 -24.28 7.65 -5.72
CA ALA A 256 -24.81 8.19 -6.97
C ALA A 256 -26.23 7.68 -7.26
N ARG A 257 -26.53 6.41 -6.93
CA ARG A 257 -27.89 5.85 -7.08
C ARG A 257 -28.89 6.51 -6.15
N LYS A 258 -28.58 6.63 -4.85
CA LYS A 258 -29.47 7.29 -3.87
C LYS A 258 -29.82 8.72 -4.28
N LEU A 259 -28.84 9.49 -4.75
CA LEU A 259 -29.06 10.83 -5.28
C LEU A 259 -30.01 10.85 -6.49
N THR A 260 -29.94 9.83 -7.35
CA THR A 260 -30.82 9.71 -8.52
C THR A 260 -32.26 9.33 -8.11
N GLU A 261 -32.41 8.50 -7.08
CA GLU A 261 -33.72 8.10 -6.52
C GLU A 261 -34.40 9.23 -5.75
N ASP A 262 -33.62 10.09 -5.06
CA ASP A 262 -34.14 11.24 -4.31
C ASP A 262 -34.47 12.46 -5.21
N GLN A 263 -33.90 12.54 -6.42
CA GLN A 263 -34.04 13.68 -7.36
C GLN A 263 -35.09 13.50 -8.48
N GLU A 264 -36.22 12.83 -8.22
CA GLU A 264 -37.37 12.84 -9.16
C GLU A 264 -38.04 14.24 -9.34
N THR A 265 -37.55 15.29 -8.68
CA THR A 265 -37.92 16.68 -9.02
C THR A 265 -36.69 17.60 -9.03
N THR A 266 -36.52 18.30 -10.17
CA THR A 266 -35.64 19.45 -10.46
C THR A 266 -34.15 19.23 -10.76
N SER A 267 -33.88 19.39 -12.07
CA SER A 267 -32.75 20.09 -12.73
C SER A 267 -31.45 19.33 -13.00
N GLU A 268 -31.26 19.13 -14.30
CA GLU A 268 -30.04 18.78 -15.02
C GLU A 268 -28.93 19.84 -14.81
N ASP A 269 -28.04 19.69 -13.83
CA ASP A 269 -26.76 20.45 -13.88
C ASP A 269 -25.56 19.89 -13.08
N ASP A 270 -25.59 18.64 -12.60
CA ASP A 270 -24.47 18.10 -11.78
C ASP A 270 -23.67 16.98 -12.46
N GLN A 271 -23.46 17.10 -13.78
CA GLN A 271 -22.39 16.36 -14.49
C GLN A 271 -21.00 16.95 -14.14
N VAL A 272 -20.59 16.93 -12.88
CA VAL A 272 -19.26 17.39 -12.48
C VAL A 272 -18.60 16.40 -11.52
N GLU A 273 -18.55 15.14 -11.94
CA GLU A 273 -17.51 14.22 -11.48
C GLU A 273 -16.91 13.56 -12.73
N GLY A 274 -15.70 13.97 -13.12
CA GLY A 274 -15.07 13.55 -14.37
C GLY A 274 -14.64 12.08 -14.44
N VAL A 275 -15.27 11.20 -13.64
CA VAL A 275 -15.16 9.75 -13.70
C VAL A 275 -16.55 9.20 -13.99
N ASP A 276 -16.74 8.70 -15.21
CA ASP A 276 -18.00 8.15 -15.68
C ASP A 276 -18.38 6.90 -14.86
N THR A 277 -19.62 6.85 -14.38
CA THR A 277 -20.16 5.69 -13.64
C THR A 277 -20.07 4.39 -14.44
N ALA A 278 -20.12 4.44 -15.77
CA ALA A 278 -19.95 3.26 -16.61
C ALA A 278 -18.49 2.75 -16.55
N SER A 279 -17.50 3.65 -16.56
CA SER A 279 -16.09 3.28 -16.40
C SER A 279 -15.83 2.62 -15.03
N VAL A 280 -16.46 3.13 -13.97
CA VAL A 280 -16.36 2.54 -12.62
C VAL A 280 -16.95 1.12 -12.60
N LYS A 281 -18.12 0.92 -13.23
CA LYS A 281 -18.73 -0.41 -13.34
C LYS A 281 -17.83 -1.39 -14.11
N ASP A 282 -17.18 -0.95 -15.19
CA ASP A 282 -16.25 -1.79 -15.95
C ASP A 282 -15.03 -2.21 -15.11
N ALA A 283 -14.39 -1.26 -14.42
CA ALA A 283 -13.26 -1.55 -13.55
C ALA A 283 -13.63 -2.51 -12.40
N LEU A 284 -14.81 -2.34 -11.80
CA LEU A 284 -15.33 -3.24 -10.77
C LEU A 284 -15.64 -4.64 -11.31
N LYS A 285 -16.18 -4.77 -12.53
CA LYS A 285 -16.43 -6.08 -13.16
C LYS A 285 -15.13 -6.85 -13.39
N LYS A 286 -14.10 -6.18 -13.89
CA LYS A 286 -12.79 -6.80 -14.09
C LYS A 286 -12.16 -7.19 -12.74
N SER A 287 -12.25 -6.33 -11.73
CA SER A 287 -11.75 -6.59 -10.38
C SER A 287 -12.49 -7.76 -9.71
N LEU A 288 -13.81 -7.88 -9.93
CA LEU A 288 -14.64 -9.00 -9.47
C LEU A 288 -14.12 -10.34 -10.00
N ALA A 289 -13.73 -10.43 -11.27
CA ALA A 289 -13.17 -11.65 -11.84
C ALA A 289 -11.88 -12.09 -11.11
N ILE A 290 -11.02 -11.12 -10.76
CA ILE A 290 -9.80 -11.37 -9.98
C ILE A 290 -10.15 -11.86 -8.57
N TRP A 291 -11.10 -11.21 -7.90
CA TRP A 291 -11.53 -11.61 -6.56
C TRP A 291 -12.13 -13.02 -6.53
N LEU A 292 -12.96 -13.36 -7.52
CA LEU A 292 -13.56 -14.69 -7.67
C LEU A 292 -12.51 -15.79 -7.80
N ARG A 293 -11.46 -15.58 -8.59
CA ARG A 293 -10.36 -16.56 -8.71
C ARG A 293 -9.63 -16.78 -7.38
N ASN A 294 -9.55 -15.75 -6.54
CA ASN A 294 -8.80 -15.77 -5.28
C ASN A 294 -9.67 -16.08 -4.03
N CYS A 295 -10.97 -16.31 -4.19
CA CYS A 295 -11.93 -16.58 -3.10
C CYS A 295 -11.63 -17.81 -2.24
N SER A 296 -10.98 -18.83 -2.81
CA SER A 296 -10.61 -20.05 -2.11
C SER A 296 -9.45 -19.84 -1.12
N GLN A 297 -8.60 -18.85 -1.41
CA GLN A 297 -7.35 -18.62 -0.68
C GLN A 297 -7.38 -17.38 0.22
N SER A 298 -8.29 -16.43 -0.04
CA SER A 298 -8.44 -15.22 0.77
C SER A 298 -9.90 -15.00 1.19
N ARG A 299 -10.11 -14.81 2.50
CA ARG A 299 -11.41 -14.43 3.07
C ARG A 299 -11.82 -13.02 2.64
N GLU A 300 -10.83 -12.13 2.51
CA GLU A 300 -11.01 -10.74 2.11
C GLU A 300 -11.43 -10.66 0.64
N ALA A 301 -10.79 -11.45 -0.24
CA ALA A 301 -11.22 -11.59 -1.65
C ALA A 301 -12.67 -12.07 -1.75
N ARG A 302 -13.07 -13.06 -0.92
CA ARG A 302 -14.44 -13.55 -0.87
C ARG A 302 -15.45 -12.48 -0.50
N LYS A 303 -15.15 -11.69 0.54
CA LYS A 303 -16.00 -10.57 0.97
C LYS A 303 -16.11 -9.50 -0.12
N ALA A 304 -15.00 -9.17 -0.78
CA ALA A 304 -14.98 -8.21 -1.87
C ALA A 304 -15.81 -8.70 -3.06
N ALA A 305 -15.68 -9.96 -3.46
CA ALA A 305 -16.45 -10.55 -4.55
C ALA A 305 -17.97 -10.45 -4.29
N VAL A 306 -18.42 -10.84 -3.09
CA VAL A 306 -19.84 -10.75 -2.69
C VAL A 306 -20.33 -9.30 -2.73
N ALA A 307 -19.57 -8.36 -2.16
CA ALA A 307 -19.96 -6.96 -2.11
C ALA A 307 -20.06 -6.33 -3.51
N VAL A 308 -19.07 -6.58 -4.38
CA VAL A 308 -19.07 -6.05 -5.75
C VAL A 308 -20.19 -6.65 -6.57
N HIS A 309 -20.38 -7.97 -6.49
CA HIS A 309 -21.45 -8.68 -7.20
C HIS A 309 -22.83 -8.13 -6.83
N HIS A 310 -23.09 -7.94 -5.52
CA HIS A 310 -24.34 -7.36 -5.04
C HIS A 310 -24.61 -5.96 -5.61
N ILE A 311 -23.58 -5.11 -5.64
CA ILE A 311 -23.70 -3.73 -6.16
C ILE A 311 -23.93 -3.72 -7.68
N LEU A 312 -23.37 -4.69 -8.40
CA LEU A 312 -23.51 -4.80 -9.86
C LEU A 312 -24.84 -5.43 -10.29
N GLU A 313 -25.36 -6.44 -9.56
CA GLU A 313 -26.52 -7.24 -9.98
C GLU A 313 -27.87 -6.80 -9.40
N ASN A 314 -27.98 -6.44 -8.11
CA ASN A 314 -29.24 -5.94 -7.52
C ASN A 314 -29.08 -5.50 -6.04
N PRO A 315 -29.29 -4.22 -5.69
CA PRO A 315 -28.94 -3.64 -4.37
C PRO A 315 -30.03 -3.74 -3.28
N GLY A 316 -31.19 -4.37 -3.53
CA GLY A 316 -32.35 -4.35 -2.61
C GLY A 316 -32.39 -5.41 -1.51
N ALA A 317 -31.48 -6.38 -1.52
CA ALA A 317 -31.41 -7.46 -0.51
C ALA A 317 -30.18 -7.26 0.37
N SER A 318 -30.38 -7.20 1.70
CA SER A 318 -29.25 -7.19 2.65
C SER A 318 -28.27 -8.32 2.32
N PRO A 319 -26.94 -8.12 2.39
CA PRO A 319 -25.99 -9.17 2.08
C PRO A 319 -26.08 -10.26 3.16
N ASP A 320 -26.85 -11.32 2.88
CA ASP A 320 -26.75 -12.56 3.63
C ASP A 320 -25.35 -13.12 3.40
N LEU A 321 -24.47 -12.91 4.39
CA LEU A 321 -23.09 -13.40 4.43
C LEU A 321 -22.97 -14.95 4.42
N GLU A 322 -24.08 -15.65 4.22
CA GLU A 322 -24.20 -17.11 4.26
C GLU A 322 -24.67 -17.75 2.94
N THR A 323 -24.87 -17.00 1.84
CA THR A 323 -25.16 -17.66 0.55
C THR A 323 -23.97 -18.52 0.12
N PRO A 324 -24.11 -19.85 -0.01
CA PRO A 324 -23.00 -20.70 -0.38
C PRO A 324 -22.58 -20.41 -1.83
N ILE A 325 -21.33 -19.99 -2.00
CA ILE A 325 -20.63 -19.72 -3.27
C ILE A 325 -20.52 -20.99 -4.15
N ASN A 326 -21.04 -22.14 -3.70
CA ASN A 326 -20.98 -23.42 -4.40
C ASN A 326 -21.60 -23.43 -5.81
N ASN A 327 -22.35 -22.39 -6.20
CA ASN A 327 -22.90 -22.27 -7.56
C ASN A 327 -22.02 -21.47 -8.54
N PHE A 328 -20.91 -20.87 -8.11
CA PHE A 328 -19.95 -20.28 -9.03
C PHE A 328 -18.95 -21.35 -9.46
N ALA A 329 -19.25 -22.02 -10.58
CA ALA A 329 -18.31 -22.92 -11.22
C ALA A 329 -17.08 -22.14 -11.70
N VAL A 330 -16.05 -22.07 -10.87
CA VAL A 330 -14.72 -21.60 -11.23
C VAL A 330 -13.83 -22.84 -11.27
N ALA A 331 -13.12 -23.04 -12.39
CA ALA A 331 -12.14 -24.10 -12.53
C ALA A 331 -11.15 -24.07 -11.34
N PRO A 332 -10.77 -25.22 -10.77
CA PRO A 332 -9.90 -25.24 -9.61
C PRO A 332 -8.58 -24.52 -9.94
N ALA A 333 -8.28 -23.47 -9.18
CA ALA A 333 -6.96 -22.85 -9.21
C ALA A 333 -5.95 -23.89 -8.69
N GLU A 334 -4.87 -24.10 -9.43
CA GLU A 334 -3.74 -24.90 -8.93
C GLU A 334 -3.27 -24.34 -7.58
N PRO A 335 -2.97 -25.20 -6.59
CA PRO A 335 -2.61 -24.76 -5.25
C PRO A 335 -1.37 -23.86 -5.31
N LEU A 336 -1.47 -22.65 -4.75
CA LEU A 336 -0.38 -21.67 -4.74
C LEU A 336 0.82 -22.08 -3.87
N PHE A 337 0.74 -23.19 -3.13
CA PHE A 337 1.83 -23.69 -2.31
C PHE A 337 1.78 -25.22 -2.20
N ASN A 338 2.75 -25.91 -2.82
CA ASN A 338 3.20 -27.19 -2.29
C ASN A 338 4.20 -26.88 -1.19
N SER A 339 3.79 -27.06 0.07
CA SER A 339 4.68 -26.95 1.23
C SER A 339 5.66 -28.13 1.24
N ALA A 340 6.73 -28.06 0.46
CA ALA A 340 7.92 -28.88 0.62
C ALA A 340 9.02 -28.34 -0.30
N THR A 341 9.88 -27.48 0.23
CA THR A 341 11.31 -27.40 -0.15
C THR A 341 11.98 -26.43 0.82
N ASP A 342 12.73 -26.99 1.77
CA ASP A 342 13.72 -26.27 2.56
C ASP A 342 14.71 -25.61 1.61
N VAL A 343 14.65 -24.27 1.50
CA VAL A 343 15.69 -23.46 0.87
C VAL A 343 16.50 -22.84 1.99
N SER A 344 17.67 -23.42 2.26
CA SER A 344 18.65 -22.91 3.22
C SER A 344 19.28 -21.62 2.69
N TYR A 345 19.22 -20.56 3.50
CA TYR A 345 19.70 -19.21 3.15
C TYR A 345 21.20 -18.96 3.45
N PHE A 346 22.02 -20.00 3.58
CA PHE A 346 23.45 -19.86 3.88
C PHE A 346 24.33 -20.68 2.92
N PRO A 347 24.97 -20.06 1.92
CA PRO A 347 26.00 -20.70 1.14
C PRO A 347 27.35 -20.63 1.89
N GLY A 348 27.76 -21.77 2.46
CA GLY A 348 29.17 -22.19 2.57
C GLY A 348 30.03 -21.58 3.68
N ALA A 349 30.23 -22.34 4.77
CA ALA A 349 31.53 -22.48 5.43
C ALA A 349 31.53 -23.76 6.29
N LEU A 350 32.71 -24.39 6.42
CA LEU A 350 33.05 -25.56 7.24
C LEU A 350 33.05 -26.92 6.52
N ASN A 351 33.96 -27.04 5.54
CA ASN A 351 34.87 -28.19 5.51
C ASN A 351 36.24 -27.72 6.02
N ARG A 352 36.61 -28.13 7.24
CA ARG A 352 38.00 -28.28 7.76
C ARG A 352 37.91 -28.67 9.24
N THR A 353 37.93 -29.97 9.51
CA THR A 353 39.03 -30.75 10.11
C THR A 353 38.57 -32.17 10.34
#